data_AF-A0A962JRE4-F1
#
_entry.id   AF-A0A962JRE4-F1
#
_cell.length_a   1.000
_cell.length_b   1.000
_cell.length_c   1.000
_cell.angle_alpha   90.00
_cell.angle_beta   90.00
_cell.angle_gamma   90.00
#
_symmetry.space_group_name_H-M   'P 1'
#
loop_
_entity.id
_entity.type
_entity.pdbx_description
1 polymer ?
#
loop_
_entity_poly.entity_id
_entity_poly.type
_entity_poly.pdbx_seq_one_letter_code
_entity_poly.pdbx_strand_id
1 'polypeptide(L)'
;KESAGKLYGYGGGKIGNAHLKWAFSEATCMLMRESQRAKDYVAKLEKKHGKSKAMSILAHKLGRAVYFVLKRKDAFDLNYFFR
;
A
#
# COMPACT_ATOMS: atom_id res chain seq x y z
N LYS A 1 18.17 12.20 13.49
CA LYS A 1 18.58 10.86 13.99
C LYS A 1 20.08 10.93 14.20
N GLU A 2 20.57 10.74 15.41
CA GLU A 2 22.00 10.89 15.73
C GLU A 2 22.50 9.58 16.36
N SER A 3 23.69 9.14 15.95
CA SER A 3 24.42 8.05 16.60
C SER A 3 25.89 8.43 16.64
N ALA A 4 26.51 8.32 17.80
CA ALA A 4 27.91 8.70 18.04
C ALA A 4 28.27 10.11 17.51
N GLY A 5 27.41 11.11 17.76
CA GLY A 5 27.65 12.51 17.35
C GLY A 5 27.57 12.79 15.85
N LYS A 6 27.22 11.79 15.02
CA LYS A 6 26.96 11.98 13.59
C LYS A 6 25.46 12.11 13.33
N LEU A 7 25.07 13.23 12.73
CA LEU A 7 23.71 13.50 12.26
C LEU A 7 23.44 12.70 10.97
N TYR A 8 22.60 11.68 11.03
CA TYR A 8 22.20 10.85 9.88
C TYR A 8 21.07 11.47 9.04
N GLY A 9 20.88 12.78 9.14
CA GLY A 9 19.82 13.53 8.48
C GLY A 9 18.41 13.32 9.07
N TYR A 10 17.44 13.92 8.38
CA TYR A 10 16.01 13.81 8.65
C TYR A 10 15.44 12.60 7.89
N GLY A 11 14.71 11.73 8.59
CA GLY A 11 14.15 10.52 8.00
C GLY A 11 13.07 10.83 6.95
N GLY A 12 12.91 9.96 5.96
CA GLY A 12 11.81 10.04 4.99
C GLY A 12 12.20 10.36 3.54
N GLY A 13 13.47 10.66 3.24
CA GLY A 13 13.91 10.93 1.86
C GLY A 13 13.64 9.80 0.85
N LYS A 14 13.45 8.56 1.31
CA LYS A 14 13.12 7.38 0.49
C LYS A 14 11.62 7.02 0.47
N ILE A 15 10.75 7.81 1.11
CA ILE A 15 9.29 7.58 1.14
C ILE A 15 8.64 7.99 -0.19
N GLY A 16 9.28 8.88 -0.96
CA GLY A 16 8.65 9.53 -2.11
C GLY A 16 7.61 10.55 -1.65
N ASN A 17 6.46 10.61 -2.31
CA ASN A 17 5.37 11.49 -1.89
C ASN A 17 4.67 10.92 -0.64
N ALA A 18 4.87 11.59 0.50
CA ALA A 18 4.25 11.20 1.76
C ALA A 18 2.72 11.18 1.66
N HIS A 19 2.09 12.20 1.10
CA HIS A 19 0.63 12.29 1.00
C HIS A 19 0.03 11.10 0.25
N LEU A 20 0.64 10.70 -0.88
CA LEU A 20 0.18 9.52 -1.62
C LEU A 20 0.36 8.24 -0.82
N LYS A 21 1.47 8.08 -0.09
CA LYS A 21 1.66 6.92 0.79
C LYS A 21 0.56 6.82 1.84
N TRP A 22 0.21 7.94 2.47
CA TRP A 22 -0.87 7.97 3.48
C TRP A 22 -2.23 7.70 2.84
N ALA A 23 -2.55 8.34 1.72
CA ALA A 23 -3.81 8.12 1.00
C ALA A 23 -4.01 6.65 0.60
N PHE A 24 -2.99 5.98 0.07
CA PHE A 24 -3.11 4.56 -0.29
C PHE A 24 -3.13 3.63 0.92
N SER A 25 -2.56 4.03 2.04
CA SER A 25 -2.67 3.27 3.30
C SER A 25 -4.11 3.32 3.84
N GLU A 26 -4.76 4.48 3.76
CA GLU A 26 -6.16 4.64 4.12
C GLU A 26 -7.09 3.92 3.14
N ALA A 27 -6.89 4.08 1.84
CA ALA A 27 -7.64 3.38 0.80
C ALA A 27 -7.54 1.85 0.94
N THR A 28 -6.40 1.34 1.41
CA THR A 28 -6.24 -0.09 1.71
C THR A 28 -7.15 -0.53 2.85
N CYS A 29 -7.28 0.28 3.91
CA CYS A 29 -8.21 0.00 5.01
C CYS A 29 -9.67 0.00 4.53
N MET A 30 -10.05 0.96 3.68
CA MET A 30 -11.38 1.00 3.07
C MET A 30 -11.63 -0.22 2.19
N LEU A 31 -10.68 -0.59 1.33
CA LEU A 31 -10.79 -1.78 0.46
C LEU A 31 -10.96 -3.07 1.27
N MET A 32 -10.23 -3.20 2.37
CA MET A 32 -10.39 -4.33 3.29
C MET A 32 -11.75 -4.32 3.98
N ARG A 33 -12.33 -3.15 4.28
CA ARG A 33 -13.65 -3.07 4.90
C ARG A 33 -14.75 -3.56 3.97
N GLU A 34 -14.72 -3.10 2.71
CA GLU A 34 -15.77 -3.33 1.72
C GLU A 34 -15.65 -4.68 0.98
N SER A 35 -14.44 -5.28 0.92
CA SER A 35 -14.21 -6.51 0.14
C SER A 35 -13.66 -7.66 0.97
N GLN A 36 -14.41 -8.76 1.05
CA GLN A 36 -13.95 -9.98 1.69
C GLN A 36 -12.71 -10.57 0.99
N ARG A 37 -12.65 -10.47 -0.35
CA ARG A 37 -11.50 -10.95 -1.15
C ARG A 37 -10.20 -10.21 -0.79
N ALA A 38 -10.29 -8.93 -0.47
CA ALA A 38 -9.15 -8.15 0.02
C ALA A 38 -8.71 -8.61 1.42
N LYS A 39 -9.65 -8.89 2.33
CA LYS A 39 -9.35 -9.46 3.66
C LYS A 39 -8.63 -10.80 3.54
N ASP A 40 -9.13 -11.70 2.69
CA ASP A 40 -8.54 -13.03 2.51
C ASP A 40 -7.13 -12.93 1.89
N TYR A 41 -6.93 -12.00 0.95
CA TYR A 41 -5.63 -11.73 0.36
C TYR A 41 -4.62 -11.22 1.40
N VAL A 42 -5.04 -10.28 2.25
CA VAL A 42 -4.19 -9.78 3.34
C VAL A 42 -3.91 -10.88 4.35
N ALA A 43 -4.90 -11.65 4.79
CA ALA A 43 -4.71 -12.75 5.73
C ALA A 43 -3.68 -13.79 5.23
N LYS A 44 -3.66 -14.08 3.91
CA LYS A 44 -2.62 -14.93 3.30
C LYS A 44 -1.24 -14.30 3.38
N LEU A 45 -1.12 -13.00 3.12
CA LEU A 45 0.15 -12.26 3.23
C LEU A 45 0.61 -12.10 4.67
N GLU A 46 -0.31 -11.92 5.61
CA GLU A 46 -0.03 -11.79 7.05
C GLU A 46 0.66 -13.04 7.59
N LYS A 47 0.19 -14.23 7.17
CA LYS A 47 0.83 -15.51 7.53
C LYS A 47 2.29 -15.60 7.10
N LYS A 48 2.68 -14.92 6.01
CA LYS A 48 4.04 -15.00 5.44
C LYS A 48 4.95 -13.85 5.87
N HIS A 49 4.40 -12.65 6.05
CA HIS A 49 5.18 -11.41 6.20
C HIS A 49 4.83 -10.59 7.43
N GLY A 50 3.78 -10.96 8.18
CA GLY A 50 3.23 -10.18 9.27
C GLY A 50 2.32 -9.03 8.82
N LYS A 51 1.54 -8.51 9.77
CA LYS A 51 0.46 -7.52 9.56
C LYS A 51 0.90 -6.26 8.84
N SER A 52 1.92 -5.57 9.35
CA SER A 52 2.37 -4.29 8.81
C SER A 52 2.87 -4.40 7.37
N LYS A 53 3.56 -5.50 7.05
CA LYS A 53 4.09 -5.73 5.71
C LYS A 53 3.00 -6.15 4.74
N ALA A 54 2.02 -6.97 5.17
CA ALA A 54 0.88 -7.36 4.37
C ALA A 54 0.06 -6.15 3.89
N MET A 55 -0.25 -5.22 4.80
CA MET A 55 -0.94 -3.97 4.44
C MET A 55 -0.12 -3.13 3.45
N SER A 56 1.20 -3.02 3.67
CA SER A 56 2.10 -2.29 2.77
C SER A 56 2.14 -2.88 1.36
N ILE A 57 2.11 -4.21 1.24
CA ILE A 57 2.07 -4.92 -0.05
C ILE A 57 0.76 -4.62 -0.78
N LEU A 58 -0.38 -4.67 -0.07
CA LEU A 58 -1.68 -4.36 -0.66
C LEU A 58 -1.74 -2.88 -1.12
N ALA A 59 -1.29 -1.95 -0.29
CA ALA A 59 -1.23 -0.52 -0.64
C ALA A 59 -0.39 -0.26 -1.89
N HIS A 60 0.77 -0.92 -2.00
CA HIS A 60 1.62 -0.82 -3.18
C HIS A 60 0.94 -1.41 -4.44
N LYS A 61 0.26 -2.56 -4.32
CA LYS A 61 -0.50 -3.17 -5.42
C LYS A 61 -1.64 -2.24 -5.88
N LEU A 62 -2.36 -1.65 -4.93
CA LEU A 62 -3.45 -0.71 -5.17
C LEU A 62 -2.95 0.57 -5.87
N GLY A 63 -1.85 1.15 -5.42
CA GLY A 63 -1.26 2.34 -6.05
C GLY A 63 -0.90 2.11 -7.52
N ARG A 64 -0.33 0.94 -7.85
CA ARG A 64 -0.06 0.56 -9.25
C ARG A 64 -1.33 0.39 -10.06
N ALA A 65 -2.36 -0.22 -9.49
CA ALA A 65 -3.64 -0.39 -10.17
C ALA A 65 -4.29 0.97 -10.48
N VAL A 66 -4.36 1.87 -9.51
CA VAL A 66 -4.93 3.22 -9.70
C VAL A 66 -4.17 4.01 -10.76
N TYR A 67 -2.84 3.92 -10.80
CA TYR A 67 -2.05 4.55 -11.86
C TYR A 67 -2.49 4.10 -13.26
N PHE A 68 -2.69 2.78 -13.46
CA PHE A 68 -3.11 2.26 -14.77
C PHE A 68 -4.56 2.59 -15.11
N VAL A 69 -5.46 2.53 -14.13
CA VAL A 69 -6.87 2.93 -14.27
C VAL A 69 -6.95 4.38 -14.76
N LEU A 70 -6.24 5.30 -14.10
CA LEU A 70 -6.21 6.71 -14.48
C LEU A 70 -5.54 6.93 -15.84
N LYS A 71 -4.41 6.26 -16.10
CA LYS A 71 -3.67 6.39 -17.36
C LYS A 71 -4.48 5.89 -18.56
N ARG A 72 -5.25 4.81 -18.39
CA ARG A 72 -6.07 4.19 -19.44
C ARG A 72 -7.48 4.77 -19.52
N LYS A 73 -7.88 5.61 -18.55
CA LYS A 73 -9.24 6.12 -18.39
C LYS A 73 -10.27 4.98 -18.32
N ASP A 74 -9.90 3.92 -17.60
CA ASP A 74 -10.72 2.73 -17.44
C ASP A 74 -11.40 2.71 -16.06
N ALA A 75 -12.32 1.78 -15.84
CA ALA A 75 -12.93 1.55 -14.52
C ALA A 75 -12.05 0.60 -13.67
N PHE A 76 -12.17 0.72 -12.34
CA PHE A 76 -11.51 -0.21 -11.43
C PHE A 76 -12.31 -1.52 -11.34
N ASP A 77 -11.68 -2.65 -11.68
CA ASP A 77 -12.27 -3.99 -11.61
C ASP A 77 -11.56 -4.85 -10.54
N LEU A 78 -12.34 -5.36 -9.57
CA LEU A 78 -11.85 -6.20 -8.48
C LEU A 78 -11.35 -7.59 -8.93
N ASN A 79 -11.98 -8.19 -9.94
CA ASN A 79 -11.57 -9.49 -10.48
C ASN A 79 -10.24 -9.37 -11.20
N TYR A 80 -10.06 -8.31 -11.99
CA TYR A 80 -8.78 -8.02 -12.65
C TYR A 80 -7.69 -7.68 -11.63
N PHE A 81 -8.03 -6.94 -10.56
CA PHE A 81 -7.08 -6.58 -9.51
C PHE A 81 -6.53 -7.79 -8.74
N PHE A 82 -7.37 -8.79 -8.44
CA PHE A 82 -6.99 -10.00 -7.71
C PHE A 82 -6.70 -11.21 -8.59
N ARG A 83 -6.58 -11.01 -9.91
CA ARG A 83 -6.07 -12.03 -10.83
C ARG A 83 -4.61 -12.36 -10.57
#